data_AF-A0AAW2C235-F1
#
_entry.id   AF-A0AAW2C235-F1
#
_cell.length_a   1.000
_cell.length_b   1.000
_cell.length_c   1.000
_cell.angle_alpha   90.00
_cell.angle_beta   90.00
_cell.angle_gamma   90.00
#
_symmetry.space_group_name_H-M   'P 1'
#
loop_
_entity.id
_entity.type
_entity.pdbx_description
1 polymer ?
#
loop_
_entity_poly.entity_id
_entity_poly.type
_entity_poly.pdbx_seq_one_letter_code
_entity_poly.pdbx_strand_id
1 'polypeptide(L)'
;MEELHMAASAYYRNASNELRQRATEFFHSMDANGDGGVSFNKFVQFFVHNGYNRVDRNFFRSLDRNGDGFLNFFEVLPFYYILKTGGVWCDYCGICLMGLYFTCVACFDNARARGNTYDLCSTCYEARRHQQQHPHHNYFLDSCVLLQAKAGLPLLAGAPIFTG
;
A
#
# COMPACT_ATOMS: atom_id res chain seq x y z
N MET A 1 7.77 -5.59 2.67
CA MET A 1 7.24 -5.39 4.04
C MET A 1 8.20 -4.60 4.91
N GLU A 2 9.44 -5.06 5.09
CA GLU A 2 10.43 -4.35 5.92
C GLU A 2 10.57 -2.85 5.57
N GLU A 3 10.70 -2.51 4.28
CA GLU A 3 10.77 -1.13 3.83
C GLU A 3 9.56 -0.29 4.22
N LEU A 4 8.35 -0.86 4.14
CA LEU A 4 7.13 -0.17 4.54
C LEU A 4 7.06 0.04 6.05
N HIS A 5 7.50 -0.93 6.86
CA HIS A 5 7.67 -0.77 8.31
C HIS A 5 8.63 0.37 8.64
N MET A 6 9.78 0.40 7.97
CA MET A 6 10.77 1.46 8.15
C MET A 6 10.20 2.83 7.73
N ALA A 7 9.57 2.92 6.57
CA ALA A 7 8.97 4.16 6.07
C ALA A 7 7.87 4.67 7.00
N ALA A 8 6.92 3.82 7.40
CA ALA A 8 5.83 4.20 8.29
C ALA A 8 6.35 4.66 9.67
N SER A 9 7.37 3.98 10.19
CA SER A 9 8.05 4.39 11.43
C SER A 9 8.76 5.74 11.28
N ALA A 10 9.41 5.98 10.15
CA ALA A 10 10.08 7.25 9.85
C ALA A 10 9.06 8.41 9.73
N TYR A 11 7.96 8.19 9.00
CA TYR A 11 6.86 9.16 8.91
C TYR A 11 6.30 9.49 10.28
N TYR A 12 6.05 8.49 11.13
CA TYR A 12 5.57 8.70 12.49
C TYR A 12 6.55 9.50 13.35
N ARG A 13 7.85 9.14 13.33
CA ARG A 13 8.88 9.80 14.13
C ARG A 13 9.09 11.27 13.76
N ASN A 14 8.87 11.59 12.48
CA ASN A 14 8.99 12.96 11.97
C ASN A 14 7.64 13.69 11.85
N ALA A 15 6.55 13.11 12.35
CA ALA A 15 5.23 13.71 12.30
C ALA A 15 5.04 14.76 13.40
N SER A 16 4.10 15.68 13.17
CA SER A 16 3.67 16.61 14.21
C SER A 16 3.05 15.88 15.41
N ASN A 17 2.94 16.58 16.55
CA ASN A 17 2.31 16.01 17.75
C ASN A 17 0.88 15.53 17.47
N GLU A 18 0.13 16.29 16.68
CA GLU A 18 -1.26 15.99 16.32
C GLU A 18 -1.34 14.73 15.46
N LEU A 19 -0.42 14.55 14.49
CA LEU A 19 -0.40 13.34 13.66
C LEU A 19 0.01 12.10 14.46
N ARG A 20 0.96 12.24 15.39
CA ARG A 20 1.34 11.15 16.30
C ARG A 20 0.18 10.76 17.21
N GLN A 21 -0.51 11.75 17.77
CA GLN A 21 -1.70 11.53 18.60
C GLN A 21 -2.80 10.78 17.83
N ARG A 22 -3.08 11.16 16.58
CA ARG A 22 -4.04 10.43 15.73
C ARG A 22 -3.64 8.98 15.45
N ALA A 23 -2.35 8.70 15.30
CA ALA A 23 -1.86 7.34 15.13
C ALA A 23 -2.04 6.51 16.43
N THR A 24 -1.81 7.12 17.59
CA THR A 24 -2.05 6.52 18.91
C THR A 24 -3.54 6.23 19.13
N GLU A 25 -4.42 7.19 18.85
CA GLU A 25 -5.87 7.01 18.91
C GLU A 25 -6.36 5.91 17.97
N PHE A 26 -5.80 5.86 16.76
CA PHE A 26 -6.09 4.79 15.80
C PHE A 26 -5.68 3.42 16.35
N PHE A 27 -4.48 3.28 16.93
CA PHE A 27 -4.05 2.04 17.56
C PHE A 27 -5.01 1.62 18.69
N HIS A 28 -5.34 2.54 19.60
CA HIS A 28 -6.27 2.27 20.71
C HIS A 28 -7.67 1.90 20.24
N SER A 29 -8.12 2.41 19.08
CA SER A 29 -9.41 2.00 18.49
C SER A 29 -9.45 0.53 18.09
N MET A 30 -8.29 -0.10 17.84
CA MET A 30 -8.17 -1.54 17.56
C MET A 30 -7.84 -2.35 18.81
N ASP A 31 -7.08 -1.78 19.75
CA ASP A 31 -6.72 -2.42 21.01
C ASP A 31 -7.77 -2.17 22.11
N ALA A 32 -8.98 -2.68 21.90
CA ALA A 32 -10.15 -2.36 22.71
C ALA A 32 -10.04 -2.74 24.21
N ASN A 33 -9.21 -3.71 24.57
CA ASN A 33 -8.99 -4.12 25.97
C ASN A 33 -7.69 -3.56 26.57
N GLY A 34 -6.89 -2.81 25.81
CA GLY A 34 -5.67 -2.15 26.28
C GLY A 34 -4.55 -3.12 26.68
N ASP A 35 -4.51 -4.33 26.13
CA ASP A 35 -3.46 -5.31 26.43
C ASP A 35 -2.14 -5.03 25.67
N GLY A 36 -2.12 -3.99 24.83
CA GLY A 36 -0.95 -3.54 24.07
C GLY A 36 -0.74 -4.29 22.76
N GLY A 37 -1.66 -5.21 22.38
CA GLY A 37 -1.52 -6.03 21.18
C GLY A 37 -2.82 -6.21 20.41
N VAL A 38 -2.77 -5.98 19.09
CA VAL A 38 -3.92 -6.23 18.21
C VAL A 38 -3.83 -7.65 17.65
N SER A 39 -4.62 -8.57 18.19
CA SER A 39 -4.76 -9.92 17.64
C SER A 39 -5.46 -9.91 16.27
N PHE A 40 -5.31 -10.99 15.50
CA PHE A 40 -6.01 -11.15 14.22
C PHE A 40 -7.53 -10.96 14.33
N ASN A 41 -8.15 -11.44 15.42
CA ASN A 41 -9.59 -11.31 15.61
C ASN A 41 -10.00 -9.84 15.84
N LYS A 42 -9.25 -9.09 16.67
CA LYS A 42 -9.47 -7.64 16.86
C LYS A 42 -9.30 -6.89 15.54
N PHE A 43 -8.28 -7.26 14.77
CA PHE A 43 -8.01 -6.69 13.45
C PHE A 43 -9.17 -6.92 12.48
N VAL A 44 -9.72 -8.14 12.40
CA VAL A 44 -10.91 -8.44 11.57
C VAL A 44 -12.13 -7.65 12.04
N GLN A 45 -12.37 -7.58 13.35
CA GLN A 45 -13.49 -6.80 13.90
C GLN A 45 -13.40 -5.33 13.52
N PHE A 46 -12.19 -4.73 13.56
CA PHE A 46 -11.97 -3.37 13.12
C PHE A 46 -12.41 -3.16 11.66
N PHE A 47 -12.05 -4.08 10.76
CA PHE A 47 -12.43 -3.97 9.35
C PHE A 47 -13.94 -4.07 9.15
N VAL A 48 -14.59 -5.05 9.80
CA VAL A 48 -16.04 -5.24 9.72
C VAL A 48 -16.77 -3.99 10.25
N HIS A 49 -16.33 -3.44 11.39
CA HIS A 49 -16.93 -2.26 11.99
C HIS A 49 -16.82 -1.02 11.08
N ASN A 50 -15.73 -0.89 10.32
CA ASN A 50 -15.49 0.22 9.43
C ASN A 50 -15.98 -0.03 7.98
N GLY A 51 -16.75 -1.11 7.73
CA GLY A 51 -17.34 -1.40 6.42
C GLY A 51 -16.36 -1.95 5.38
N TYR A 52 -15.19 -2.44 5.80
CA TYR A 52 -14.22 -3.08 4.92
C TYR A 52 -14.51 -4.59 4.82
N ASN A 53 -14.74 -5.08 3.61
CA ASN A 53 -15.23 -6.45 3.38
C ASN A 53 -14.13 -7.50 3.17
N ARG A 54 -12.86 -7.12 3.17
CA ARG A 54 -11.73 -8.02 2.87
C ARG A 54 -10.57 -7.81 3.83
N VAL A 55 -10.40 -8.75 4.76
CA VAL A 55 -9.17 -8.91 5.54
C VAL A 55 -8.49 -10.18 5.07
N ASP A 56 -7.33 -10.03 4.44
CA ASP A 56 -6.48 -11.16 4.13
C ASP A 56 -5.63 -11.51 5.36
N ARG A 57 -5.62 -12.79 5.75
CA ARG A 57 -4.71 -13.27 6.81
C ARG A 57 -3.24 -13.05 6.43
N ASN A 58 -2.92 -13.09 5.13
CA ASN A 58 -1.57 -12.78 4.67
C ASN A 58 -1.21 -11.31 4.89
N PHE A 59 -2.19 -10.40 4.83
CA PHE A 59 -1.98 -8.98 5.15
C PHE A 59 -1.70 -8.79 6.64
N PHE A 60 -2.43 -9.47 7.53
CA PHE A 60 -2.10 -9.43 8.95
C PHE A 60 -0.68 -9.95 9.22
N ARG A 61 -0.35 -11.13 8.66
CA ARG A 61 0.98 -11.73 8.80
C ARG A 61 2.10 -10.89 8.19
N SER A 62 1.79 -10.03 7.22
CA SER A 62 2.80 -9.15 6.62
C SER A 62 3.13 -7.99 7.55
N LEU A 63 2.21 -7.58 8.42
CA LEU A 63 2.37 -6.54 9.45
C LEU A 63 3.00 -7.08 10.74
N ASP A 64 2.71 -8.33 11.10
CA ASP A 64 3.27 -9.02 12.27
C ASP A 64 4.74 -9.38 12.02
N ARG A 65 5.66 -8.49 12.43
CA ARG A 65 7.08 -8.56 12.05
C ARG A 65 7.85 -9.52 12.95
N ASN A 66 7.51 -9.53 14.24
CA ASN A 66 8.12 -10.45 15.21
C ASN A 66 7.50 -11.86 15.16
N GLY A 67 6.33 -12.03 14.53
CA GLY A 67 5.64 -13.30 14.37
C GLY A 67 5.01 -13.82 15.66
N ASP A 68 4.71 -12.94 16.62
CA ASP A 68 4.13 -13.32 17.91
C ASP A 68 2.59 -13.49 17.86
N GLY A 69 1.97 -13.17 16.72
CA GLY A 69 0.54 -13.27 16.50
C GLY A 69 -0.26 -12.04 16.92
N PHE A 70 0.41 -10.97 17.34
CA PHE A 70 -0.16 -9.69 17.74
C PHE A 70 0.54 -8.55 17.00
N LEU A 71 -0.21 -7.49 16.66
CA LEU A 71 0.41 -6.26 16.16
C LEU A 71 0.61 -5.31 17.33
N ASN A 72 1.86 -4.99 17.64
CA ASN A 72 2.18 -3.87 18.52
C ASN A 72 1.97 -2.52 17.80
N PHE A 73 2.15 -1.42 18.55
CA PHE A 73 1.96 -0.07 18.01
C PHE A 73 2.75 0.20 16.71
N PHE A 74 4.02 -0.19 16.65
CA PHE A 74 4.86 0.05 15.46
C PHE A 74 4.51 -0.88 14.29
N GLU A 75 3.96 -2.07 14.56
CA GLU A 75 3.47 -3.00 13.55
C GLU A 75 2.12 -2.56 12.95
N VAL A 76 1.37 -1.73 13.68
CA VAL A 76 0.15 -1.08 13.18
C VAL A 76 0.44 0.12 12.27
N LEU A 77 1.59 0.80 12.42
CA LEU A 77 1.89 2.02 11.66
C LEU A 77 1.82 1.85 10.13
N PRO A 78 2.32 0.76 9.51
CA PRO A 78 2.17 0.54 8.07
C PRO A 78 0.71 0.47 7.63
N PHE A 79 -0.15 -0.16 8.43
CA PHE A 79 -1.57 -0.21 8.15
C PHE A 79 -2.21 1.18 8.24
N TYR A 80 -1.89 1.94 9.30
CA TYR A 80 -2.33 3.32 9.43
C TYR A 80 -1.88 4.18 8.23
N TYR A 81 -0.62 4.04 7.82
CA TYR A 81 -0.06 4.71 6.65
C TYR A 81 -0.85 4.39 5.38
N ILE A 82 -1.11 3.10 5.11
CA ILE A 82 -1.89 2.65 3.94
C ILE A 82 -3.29 3.28 3.94
N LEU A 83 -4.00 3.24 5.07
CA LEU A 83 -5.35 3.82 5.13
C LEU A 83 -5.35 5.33 4.89
N LYS A 84 -4.34 6.05 5.39
CA LYS A 84 -4.27 7.52 5.23
C LYS A 84 -3.80 7.97 3.85
N THR A 85 -3.09 7.11 3.12
CA THR A 85 -2.72 7.38 1.72
C THR A 85 -3.74 6.87 0.71
N GLY A 86 -4.85 6.27 1.17
CA GLY A 86 -5.92 5.71 0.33
C GLY A 86 -5.68 4.26 -0.07
N GLY A 87 -4.46 3.74 0.14
CA GLY A 87 -4.04 2.41 -0.27
C GLY A 87 -4.01 2.24 -1.79
N VAL A 88 -3.19 1.32 -2.25
CA VAL A 88 -3.16 0.92 -3.66
C VAL A 88 -3.40 -0.57 -3.71
N TRP A 89 -4.28 -1.00 -4.61
CA TRP A 89 -4.70 -2.39 -4.74
C TRP A 89 -4.40 -2.88 -6.15
N CYS A 90 -3.98 -4.13 -6.27
CA CYS A 90 -3.79 -4.73 -7.59
C CYS A 90 -5.15 -4.86 -8.28
N ASP A 91 -5.36 -4.18 -9.40
CA ASP A 91 -6.61 -4.24 -10.18
C ASP A 91 -6.93 -5.65 -10.70
N TYR A 92 -5.92 -6.51 -10.81
CA TYR A 92 -6.11 -7.89 -11.27
C TYR A 92 -6.44 -8.88 -10.15
N CYS A 93 -5.57 -9.01 -9.14
CA CYS A 93 -5.72 -10.03 -8.09
C CYS A 93 -6.28 -9.48 -6.77
N GLY A 94 -6.44 -8.16 -6.64
CA GLY A 94 -7.04 -7.54 -5.46
C GLY A 94 -6.19 -7.57 -4.20
N ILE A 95 -4.88 -7.85 -4.29
CA ILE A 95 -3.97 -7.74 -3.14
C ILE A 95 -3.61 -6.29 -2.86
N CYS A 96 -3.36 -5.95 -1.59
CA CYS A 96 -2.84 -4.63 -1.22
C CYS A 96 -1.39 -4.50 -1.71
N LEU A 97 -1.07 -3.40 -2.38
CA LEU A 97 0.26 -3.11 -2.90
C LEU A 97 1.08 -2.39 -1.82
N MET A 98 1.91 -3.15 -1.13
CA MET A 98 2.68 -2.71 0.05
C MET A 98 4.17 -2.46 -0.24
N GLY A 99 4.55 -2.44 -1.51
CA GLY A 99 5.91 -2.22 -1.99
C GLY A 99 5.87 -1.60 -3.39
N LEU A 100 6.91 -1.79 -4.19
CA LEU A 100 6.86 -1.38 -5.60
C LEU A 100 5.68 -2.04 -6.30
N TYR A 101 4.95 -1.24 -7.07
CA TYR A 101 3.87 -1.68 -7.94
C TYR A 101 3.99 -0.99 -9.28
N PHE A 102 3.35 -1.55 -10.30
CA PHE A 102 3.36 -1.04 -11.65
C PHE A 102 2.05 -0.32 -11.96
N THR A 103 2.15 0.93 -12.38
CA THR A 103 1.00 1.78 -12.69
C THR A 103 0.96 2.04 -14.19
N CYS A 104 -0.22 1.93 -14.78
CA CYS A 104 -0.46 2.43 -16.13
C CYS A 104 -0.33 3.95 -16.14
N VAL A 105 0.65 4.49 -16.87
CA VAL A 105 0.91 5.94 -16.88
C VAL A 105 -0.23 6.71 -17.54
N ALA A 106 -0.84 6.15 -18.58
CA ALA A 106 -2.00 6.77 -19.22
C ALA A 106 -3.19 6.88 -18.25
N CYS A 107 -3.44 5.86 -17.41
CA CYS A 107 -4.47 5.94 -16.37
C CYS A 107 -4.08 6.91 -15.26
N PHE A 108 -2.82 6.91 -14.83
CA PHE A 108 -2.31 7.85 -13.82
C PHE A 108 -2.52 9.31 -14.25
N ASP A 109 -2.20 9.64 -15.49
CA ASP A 109 -2.34 11.01 -16.02
C ASP A 109 -3.80 11.44 -16.14
N ASN A 110 -4.67 10.49 -16.46
CA ASN A 110 -6.11 10.71 -16.58
C ASN A 110 -6.87 10.58 -15.24
N ALA A 111 -6.23 10.10 -14.16
CA ALA A 111 -6.88 9.85 -12.87
C ALA A 111 -7.48 11.12 -12.26
N ARG A 112 -6.92 12.30 -12.57
CA ARG A 112 -7.47 13.61 -12.17
C ARG A 112 -8.87 13.89 -12.74
N ALA A 113 -9.29 13.19 -13.80
CA ALA A 113 -10.56 13.39 -14.49
C ALA A 113 -11.56 12.22 -14.35
N ARG A 114 -11.07 10.99 -14.12
CA ARG A 114 -11.91 9.76 -14.13
C ARG A 114 -11.87 8.93 -12.84
N GLY A 115 -11.07 9.33 -11.85
CA GLY A 115 -11.15 8.82 -10.49
C GLY A 115 -10.29 7.59 -10.16
N ASN A 116 -9.83 6.79 -11.14
CA ASN A 116 -9.08 5.56 -10.84
C ASN A 116 -7.79 5.43 -11.68
N THR A 117 -6.72 5.00 -11.02
CA THR A 117 -5.49 4.46 -11.62
C THR A 117 -5.72 3.01 -12.08
N TYR A 118 -4.70 2.40 -12.70
CA TYR A 118 -4.67 0.96 -12.95
C TYR A 118 -3.31 0.44 -12.51
N ASP A 119 -3.29 -0.28 -11.40
CA ASP A 119 -2.12 -0.68 -10.64
C ASP A 119 -2.01 -2.20 -10.54
N LEU A 120 -0.81 -2.73 -10.74
CA LEU A 120 -0.53 -4.15 -10.70
C LEU A 120 0.60 -4.47 -9.72
N CYS A 121 0.46 -5.58 -8.99
CA CYS A 121 1.59 -6.16 -8.28
C CYS A 121 2.62 -6.71 -9.27
N SER A 122 3.88 -6.83 -8.83
CA SER A 122 4.98 -7.34 -9.67
C SER A 122 4.66 -8.69 -10.31
N THR A 123 4.00 -9.61 -9.59
CA THR A 123 3.61 -10.92 -10.13
C THR A 123 2.58 -10.83 -11.25
N CYS A 124 1.58 -9.95 -11.12
CA CYS A 124 0.56 -9.76 -12.17
C CYS A 124 1.13 -9.01 -13.38
N TYR A 125 2.06 -8.09 -13.14
CA TYR A 125 2.78 -7.40 -14.19
C TYR A 125 3.70 -8.35 -14.97
N GLU A 126 4.50 -9.15 -14.27
CA GLU A 126 5.38 -10.18 -14.85
C GLU A 126 4.59 -11.21 -15.67
N ALA A 127 3.44 -11.66 -15.16
CA ALA A 127 2.54 -12.56 -15.87
C ALA A 127 1.74 -11.88 -17.02
N ARG A 128 2.04 -10.62 -17.35
CA ARG A 128 1.43 -9.84 -18.44
C ARG A 128 -0.10 -9.76 -18.38
N ARG A 129 -0.68 -9.72 -17.18
CA ARG A 129 -2.15 -9.71 -17.00
C ARG A 129 -2.83 -8.48 -17.62
N HIS A 130 -2.12 -7.36 -17.73
CA HIS A 130 -2.60 -6.15 -18.40
C HIS A 130 -2.86 -6.34 -19.90
N GLN A 131 -2.15 -7.23 -20.61
CA GLN A 131 -2.27 -7.35 -22.06
C GLN A 131 -3.65 -7.81 -22.54
N GLN A 132 -4.39 -8.54 -21.70
CA GLN A 132 -5.70 -9.09 -22.04
C GLN A 132 -6.86 -8.24 -21.50
N GLN A 133 -6.63 -7.45 -20.45
CA GLN A 133 -7.70 -6.83 -19.65
C GLN A 133 -7.57 -5.31 -19.54
N HIS A 134 -6.51 -4.71 -20.11
CA HIS A 134 -6.27 -3.28 -20.02
C HIS A 134 -5.86 -2.68 -21.38
N PRO A 135 -6.53 -1.62 -21.87
CA PRO A 135 -6.27 -1.06 -23.20
C PRO A 135 -4.84 -0.50 -23.37
N HIS A 136 -4.28 0.12 -22.32
CA HIS A 136 -2.96 0.77 -22.35
C HIS A 136 -1.81 -0.20 -22.02
N HIS A 137 -1.71 -1.31 -22.74
CA HIS A 137 -0.84 -2.44 -22.41
C HIS A 137 0.68 -2.17 -22.53
N ASN A 138 1.11 -1.08 -23.20
CA ASN A 138 2.53 -0.84 -23.49
C ASN A 138 3.20 0.25 -22.63
N TYR A 139 2.47 0.90 -21.71
CA TYR A 139 3.03 2.02 -20.96
C TYR A 139 2.73 1.93 -19.46
N PHE A 140 3.58 1.19 -18.78
CA PHE A 140 3.60 1.02 -17.33
C PHE A 140 4.96 1.44 -16.78
N LEU A 141 4.95 2.06 -15.60
CA LEU A 141 6.14 2.35 -14.81
C LEU A 141 5.91 1.86 -13.39
N ASP A 142 6.97 1.45 -12.70
CA ASP A 142 6.85 1.25 -11.27
C ASP A 142 6.64 2.59 -10.54
N SER A 143 6.08 2.52 -9.34
CA SER A 143 5.73 3.69 -8.53
C SER A 143 6.90 4.65 -8.28
N CYS A 144 8.14 4.15 -8.18
CA CYS A 144 9.32 5.00 -7.96
C CYS A 144 9.75 5.70 -9.26
N VAL A 145 9.84 4.95 -10.36
CA VAL A 145 10.20 5.50 -11.67
C VAL A 145 9.15 6.50 -12.16
N LEU A 146 7.86 6.23 -11.90
CA LEU A 146 6.78 7.16 -12.20
C LEU A 146 6.94 8.50 -11.45
N LEU A 147 7.28 8.47 -10.15
CA LEU A 147 7.54 9.68 -9.36
C LEU A 147 8.74 10.47 -9.91
N GLN A 148 9.82 9.79 -10.29
CA GLN A 148 11.00 10.42 -10.90
C GLN A 148 10.67 11.07 -12.25
N ALA A 149 9.90 10.38 -13.10
CA ALA A 149 9.43 10.90 -14.37
C ALA A 149 8.57 12.17 -14.16
N LYS A 150 7.70 12.18 -13.13
CA LYS A 150 6.90 13.36 -12.77
C LYS A 150 7.73 14.52 -12.23
N ALA A 151 8.89 14.26 -11.65
CA ALA A 151 9.84 15.29 -11.22
C ALA A 151 10.62 15.92 -12.40
N GLY A 152 10.39 15.47 -13.64
CA GLY A 152 11.07 15.98 -14.84
C GLY A 152 12.50 15.45 -15.01
N LEU A 153 12.90 14.43 -14.23
CA LEU A 153 14.18 13.76 -14.41
C LEU A 153 14.10 12.89 -15.67
N PRO A 154 15.07 12.99 -16.59
CA PRO A 154 15.11 12.10 -17.74
C PRO A 154 15.23 10.67 -17.23
N LEU A 155 14.26 9.82 -17.64
CA LEU A 155 14.40 8.39 -17.50
C LEU A 155 15.72 8.01 -18.16
N LEU A 156 16.69 7.53 -17.36
CA LEU A 156 18.01 7.21 -17.87
C LEU A 156 17.86 6.37 -19.14
N ALA A 157 18.51 6.79 -20.23
CA ALA A 157 18.56 6.00 -21.45
C ALA A 157 19.13 4.61 -21.10
N GLY A 158 18.29 3.58 -21.11
CA GLY A 158 18.64 2.22 -20.67
C GLY A 158 18.05 1.76 -19.34
N ALA A 159 17.20 2.56 -18.65
CA ALA A 159 16.26 2.01 -17.67
C ALA A 159 15.39 0.93 -18.35
N PRO A 160 14.88 -0.10 -17.64
CA PRO A 160 14.11 -1.20 -18.23
C PRO A 160 12.70 -0.76 -18.62
N ILE A 161 12.60 0.31 -19.40
CA ILE A 161 11.49 0.55 -20.29
C ILE A 161 11.75 -0.40 -21.44
N PHE A 162 11.30 -1.66 -21.30
CA PHE A 162 11.11 -2.52 -22.46
C PHE A 162 9.99 -1.90 -23.28
N THR A 163 10.33 -0.88 -24.07
CA THR A 163 9.53 -0.45 -25.20
C THR A 163 9.44 -1.65 -26.14
N GLY A 164 8.27 -2.29 -26.18
CA GLY A 164 7.83 -3.03 -27.36
C GLY A 164 7.30 -2.05 -28.39
#